data_AF-A0A395W868-F1
#
_entry.id   AF-A0A395W868-F1
#
_cell.length_a   1.000
_cell.length_b   1.000
_cell.length_c   1.000
_cell.angle_alpha   90.00
_cell.angle_beta   90.00
_cell.angle_gamma   90.00
#
_symmetry.space_group_name_H-M   'P 1'
#
loop_
_entity.id
_entity.type
_entity.pdbx_description
1 polymer ?
#
loop_
_entity_poly.entity_id
_entity_poly.type
_entity_poly.pdbx_seq_one_letter_code
_entity_poly.pdbx_strand_id
1 'polypeptide(L)'
;MEGKVVDDNDLGDWDAGWVGFSYGIPEDTGMNYLLKSKAIDNFPRLSDLQLDADLDAGTYTSDSKQSAQAFKQVMIVQANLCGFIPTDGVKAYGLRNKKVKGMHTTSTYRWFNSMDTVKIK
;
A
#
# COMPACT_ATOMS: atom_id res chain seq x y z
N MET A 1 -15.58 -16.10 7.69
CA MET A 1 -16.36 -15.01 7.07
C MET A 1 -15.94 -14.97 5.63
N GLU A 2 -16.77 -15.50 4.73
CA GLU A 2 -16.58 -15.31 3.30
C GLU A 2 -16.86 -13.83 3.02
N GLY A 3 -15.85 -13.08 2.59
CA GLY A 3 -16.05 -11.70 2.18
C GLY A 3 -17.07 -11.68 1.06
N LYS A 4 -18.17 -10.92 1.22
CA LYS A 4 -19.09 -10.67 0.12
C LYS A 4 -18.26 -10.16 -1.06
N VAL A 5 -18.30 -10.88 -2.18
CA VAL A 5 -18.05 -10.27 -3.47
C VAL A 5 -19.07 -9.14 -3.57
N VAL A 6 -18.57 -7.90 -3.58
CA VAL A 6 -19.43 -6.71 -3.69
C VAL A 6 -20.18 -6.86 -5.01
N ASP A 7 -21.51 -6.89 -4.95
CA ASP A 7 -22.36 -6.89 -6.14
C ASP A 7 -22.03 -5.64 -6.94
N ASP A 8 -21.78 -5.78 -8.25
CA ASP A 8 -21.37 -4.64 -9.06
C ASP A 8 -22.44 -3.52 -9.11
N ASN A 9 -23.69 -3.84 -8.72
CA ASN A 9 -24.78 -2.87 -8.59
C ASN A 9 -24.63 -1.91 -7.39
N ASP A 10 -23.84 -2.24 -6.37
CA ASP A 10 -23.60 -1.41 -5.18
C ASP A 10 -22.41 -0.41 -5.37
N LEU A 11 -21.89 -0.29 -6.58
CA LEU A 11 -20.60 0.37 -6.86
C LEU A 11 -20.69 1.78 -7.45
N GLY A 12 -21.90 2.25 -7.74
CA GLY A 12 -22.13 3.59 -8.27
C GLY A 12 -22.11 4.70 -7.22
N ASP A 13 -21.84 4.37 -5.95
CA ASP A 13 -22.02 5.33 -4.85
C ASP A 13 -20.93 6.42 -4.80
N TRP A 14 -19.75 6.17 -5.38
CA TRP A 14 -18.61 7.11 -5.30
C TRP A 14 -17.80 7.17 -6.61
N ASP A 15 -17.63 8.38 -7.15
CA ASP A 15 -16.75 8.65 -8.30
C ASP A 15 -15.27 8.81 -7.90
N ALA A 16 -15.01 9.15 -6.63
CA ALA A 16 -13.67 9.31 -6.08
C ALA A 16 -13.68 9.04 -4.57
N GLY A 17 -12.61 8.44 -4.06
CA GLY A 17 -12.39 8.19 -2.65
C GLY A 17 -10.97 8.56 -2.22
N TRP A 18 -10.81 8.84 -0.93
CA TRP A 18 -9.48 8.99 -0.33
C TRP A 18 -9.09 7.70 0.37
N VAL A 19 -7.89 7.18 0.06
CA VAL A 19 -7.35 5.95 0.64
C VAL A 19 -5.98 6.24 1.24
N GLY A 20 -5.75 5.76 2.47
CA GLY A 20 -4.47 5.86 3.14
C GLY A 20 -3.80 4.50 3.24
N PHE A 21 -2.54 4.42 2.80
CA PHE A 21 -1.75 3.19 2.84
C PHE A 21 -0.65 3.28 3.91
N SER A 22 -0.48 2.20 4.66
CA SER A 22 0.55 2.08 5.70
C SER A 22 1.54 0.99 5.32
N TYR A 23 2.78 1.38 5.08
CA TYR A 23 3.87 0.46 4.77
C TYR A 23 4.55 -0.02 6.06
N GLY A 24 4.92 -1.30 6.11
CA GLY A 24 5.61 -1.90 7.24
C GLY A 24 7.13 -1.65 7.23
N ILE A 25 7.71 -1.46 6.04
CA ILE A 25 9.14 -1.22 5.81
C ILE A 25 9.33 -0.36 4.55
N PRO A 26 10.49 0.27 4.32
CA PRO A 26 10.75 1.08 3.12
C PRO A 26 10.64 0.31 1.81
N GLU A 27 10.98 -0.98 1.81
CA GLU A 27 10.96 -1.86 0.64
C GLU A 27 9.59 -2.53 0.41
N ASP A 28 8.56 -2.14 1.18
CA ASP A 28 7.25 -2.76 1.14
C ASP A 28 6.55 -2.48 -0.19
N THR A 29 6.43 -3.52 -1.01
CA THR A 29 5.74 -3.51 -2.30
C THR A 29 4.28 -3.96 -2.19
N GLY A 30 3.73 -4.07 -0.97
CA GLY A 30 2.37 -4.53 -0.70
C GLY A 30 1.29 -3.83 -1.53
N MET A 31 1.51 -2.55 -1.85
CA MET A 31 0.64 -1.76 -2.72
C MET A 31 0.47 -2.31 -4.13
N ASN A 32 1.51 -2.93 -4.67
CA ASN A 32 1.48 -3.44 -6.05
C ASN A 32 0.43 -4.54 -6.19
N TYR A 33 0.17 -5.33 -5.14
CA TYR A 33 -0.89 -6.34 -5.15
C TYR A 33 -2.30 -5.76 -5.29
N LEU A 34 -2.51 -4.51 -4.85
CA LEU A 34 -3.80 -3.84 -4.97
C LEU A 34 -4.11 -3.41 -6.40
N LEU A 35 -3.09 -3.30 -7.26
CA LEU A 35 -3.24 -2.84 -8.65
C LEU A 35 -3.61 -3.98 -9.62
N LYS A 36 -3.49 -5.24 -9.17
CA LYS A 36 -3.75 -6.42 -10.01
C LYS A 36 -5.23 -6.51 -10.37
N SER A 37 -5.52 -6.86 -11.61
CA SER A 37 -6.89 -7.18 -12.02
C SER A 37 -7.50 -8.22 -11.08
N LYS A 38 -8.73 -7.95 -10.61
CA LYS A 38 -9.49 -8.81 -9.69
C LYS A 38 -8.89 -8.99 -8.28
N ALA A 39 -7.86 -8.23 -7.90
CA ALA A 39 -7.47 -8.17 -6.50
C ALA A 39 -8.60 -7.59 -5.65
N ILE A 40 -8.80 -8.15 -4.45
CA ILE A 40 -9.91 -7.77 -3.56
C ILE A 40 -9.88 -6.29 -3.16
N ASP A 41 -8.67 -5.73 -3.03
CA ASP A 41 -8.41 -4.35 -2.65
C ASP A 41 -8.06 -3.47 -3.85
N ASN A 42 -8.39 -3.90 -5.06
CA ASN A 42 -8.31 -3.08 -6.27
C ASN A 42 -9.47 -2.06 -6.29
N PHE A 43 -9.41 -1.11 -5.37
CA PHE A 43 -10.37 -0.01 -5.23
C PHE A 43 -10.60 0.75 -6.54
N PRO A 44 -9.58 1.09 -7.36
CA PRO A 44 -9.79 1.74 -8.65
C PRO A 44 -10.26 0.81 -9.77
N ARG A 45 -10.38 -0.50 -9.52
CA ARG A 45 -10.83 -1.50 -10.49
C ARG A 45 -10.00 -1.51 -11.78
N LEU A 46 -8.69 -1.30 -11.64
CA LEU A 46 -7.77 -1.41 -12.76
C LEU A 46 -7.86 -2.80 -13.38
N SER A 47 -7.97 -2.84 -14.70
CA SER A 47 -8.01 -4.07 -15.48
C SER A 47 -7.23 -3.86 -16.76
N ASP A 48 -5.91 -4.05 -16.70
CA ASP A 48 -5.00 -3.84 -17.82
C ASP A 48 -3.98 -4.98 -17.91
N LEU A 49 -3.84 -5.55 -19.10
CA LEU A 49 -2.99 -6.73 -19.33
C LEU A 49 -1.50 -6.41 -19.17
N GLN A 50 -1.07 -5.19 -19.53
CA GLN A 50 0.33 -4.79 -19.40
C GLN A 50 0.66 -4.55 -17.92
N LEU A 51 -0.23 -3.88 -17.18
CA LEU A 51 -0.12 -3.71 -15.74
C LEU A 51 0.00 -5.07 -15.02
N ASP A 52 -0.87 -6.02 -15.38
CA ASP A 52 -0.85 -7.36 -14.81
C ASP A 52 0.46 -8.10 -15.12
N ALA A 53 0.97 -7.98 -16.35
CA ALA A 53 2.21 -8.63 -16.75
C ALA A 53 3.43 -8.05 -16.01
N ASP A 54 3.49 -6.72 -15.86
CA ASP A 54 4.58 -6.06 -15.14
C ASP A 54 4.54 -6.39 -13.64
N LEU A 55 3.35 -6.51 -13.05
CA LEU A 55 3.16 -6.98 -11.67
C LEU A 55 3.70 -8.40 -11.47
N ASP A 56 3.39 -9.32 -12.39
CA ASP A 56 3.87 -10.71 -12.32
C ASP A 56 5.39 -10.77 -12.51
N ALA A 57 5.93 -10.01 -13.47
CA ALA A 57 7.38 -9.93 -13.69
C ALA A 57 8.13 -9.41 -12.46
N GLY A 58 7.58 -8.38 -11.79
CA GLY A 58 8.16 -7.82 -10.57
C GLY A 58 8.08 -8.77 -9.37
N THR A 59 6.99 -9.52 -9.26
CA THR A 59 6.69 -10.40 -8.11
C THR A 59 7.43 -11.74 -8.18
N TYR A 60 7.53 -12.33 -9.36
CA TYR A 60 8.01 -13.70 -9.53
C TYR A 60 9.47 -13.82 -9.97
N THR A 61 10.20 -12.70 -10.06
CA THR A 61 11.64 -12.72 -10.33
C THR A 61 12.47 -12.79 -9.05
N SER A 62 13.61 -13.50 -9.08
CA SER A 62 14.61 -13.48 -8.01
C SER A 62 15.68 -12.40 -8.19
N ASP A 63 15.67 -11.69 -9.33
CA ASP A 63 16.61 -10.59 -9.61
C ASP A 63 16.02 -9.27 -9.09
N SER A 64 16.65 -8.71 -8.06
CA SER A 64 16.19 -7.48 -7.41
C SER A 64 16.17 -6.27 -8.34
N LYS A 65 17.06 -6.20 -9.34
CA LYS A 65 17.08 -5.10 -10.31
C LYS A 65 15.95 -5.23 -11.30
N GLN A 66 15.66 -6.45 -11.76
CA GLN A 66 14.52 -6.71 -12.62
C GLN A 66 13.20 -6.43 -11.89
N SER A 67 13.09 -6.85 -10.63
CA SER A 67 11.92 -6.58 -9.80
C SER A 67 11.67 -5.07 -9.66
N ALA A 68 12.71 -4.30 -9.31
CA ALA A 68 12.61 -2.85 -9.19
C ALA A 68 12.23 -2.16 -10.51
N GLN A 69 12.76 -2.62 -11.64
CA GLN A 69 12.44 -2.06 -12.95
C GLN A 69 11.00 -2.38 -13.37
N ALA A 70 10.52 -3.60 -13.12
CA ALA A 70 9.14 -3.99 -13.39
C ALA A 70 8.15 -3.18 -12.53
N PHE A 71 8.39 -3.05 -11.23
CA PHE A 71 7.53 -2.25 -10.36
C PHE A 71 7.58 -0.75 -10.68
N LYS A 72 8.69 -0.23 -11.21
CA LYS A 72 8.71 1.13 -11.77
C LYS A 72 7.74 1.26 -12.95
N GLN A 73 7.67 0.25 -13.82
CA GLN A 73 6.75 0.27 -14.96
C GLN A 73 5.29 0.15 -14.51
N VAL A 74 4.99 -0.69 -13.52
CA VAL A 74 3.68 -0.76 -12.85
C VAL A 74 3.22 0.63 -12.41
N MET A 75 4.09 1.40 -11.74
CA MET A 75 3.75 2.74 -11.28
C MET A 75 3.48 3.75 -12.42
N ILE A 76 4.18 3.60 -13.56
CA ILE A 76 3.94 4.43 -14.75
C ILE A 76 2.57 4.08 -15.37
N VAL A 77 2.29 2.79 -15.54
CA VAL A 77 1.03 2.33 -16.14
C VAL A 77 -0.15 2.69 -15.25
N GLN A 78 -0.09 2.46 -13.94
CA GLN A 78 -1.18 2.81 -13.02
C GLN A 78 -1.48 4.32 -13.02
N ALA A 79 -0.43 5.15 -13.14
CA ALA A 79 -0.58 6.60 -13.21
C ALA A 79 -1.29 7.04 -14.51
N ASN A 80 -0.95 6.41 -15.64
CA ASN A 80 -1.63 6.66 -16.93
C ASN A 80 -3.09 6.21 -16.93
N LEU A 81 -3.41 5.17 -16.16
CA LEU A 81 -4.78 4.67 -15.97
C LEU A 81 -5.55 5.45 -14.90
N CYS A 82 -4.92 6.43 -14.23
CA CYS A 82 -5.51 7.21 -13.13
C CYS A 82 -6.05 6.35 -11.97
N GLY A 83 -5.41 5.20 -11.67
CA GLY A 83 -5.89 4.30 -10.61
C GLY A 83 -5.78 4.92 -9.22
N PHE A 84 -4.56 5.30 -8.82
CA PHE A 84 -4.33 6.08 -7.63
C PHE A 84 -3.58 7.36 -7.97
N ILE A 85 -4.10 8.48 -7.45
CA ILE A 85 -3.45 9.78 -7.53
C ILE A 85 -2.70 10.00 -6.22
N PRO A 86 -1.35 9.99 -6.21
CA PRO A 86 -0.60 10.22 -4.98
C PRO A 86 -0.83 11.65 -4.50
N THR A 87 -1.31 11.81 -3.26
CA THR A 87 -1.52 13.13 -2.66
C THR A 87 -0.31 13.55 -1.82
N ASP A 88 -0.03 12.80 -0.73
CA ASP A 88 0.95 13.20 0.27
C ASP A 88 1.64 12.00 0.93
N GLY A 89 2.88 12.20 1.38
CA GLY A 89 3.49 11.35 2.40
C GLY A 89 3.03 11.79 3.80
N VAL A 90 2.40 10.88 4.55
CA VAL A 90 1.87 11.21 5.88
C VAL A 90 3.01 11.40 6.89
N LYS A 91 3.06 12.57 7.53
CA LYS A 91 3.90 12.82 8.70
C LYS A 91 3.21 12.28 9.95
N ALA A 92 3.69 11.16 10.46
CA ALA A 92 3.17 10.60 11.71
C ALA A 92 3.69 11.40 12.92
N TYR A 93 2.78 11.86 13.77
CA TYR A 93 3.08 12.37 15.11
C TYR A 93 2.25 11.62 16.14
N GLY A 94 2.84 11.31 17.28
CA GLY A 94 2.16 10.61 18.37
C GLY A 94 2.42 11.34 19.67
N LEU A 95 1.33 11.82 20.31
CA LEU A 95 1.41 12.36 21.66
C LEU A 95 1.71 11.24 22.65
N ARG A 96 2.63 11.49 23.58
CA ARG A 96 3.09 10.48 24.54
C ARG A 96 3.14 11.08 25.93
N ASN A 97 2.76 10.28 26.93
CA ASN A 97 2.99 10.66 28.31
C ASN A 97 4.50 10.78 28.57
N LYS A 98 4.94 11.81 29.31
CA LYS A 98 6.35 12.05 29.64
C LYS A 98 7.03 10.87 30.36
N LYS A 99 6.23 10.01 31.03
CA LYS A 99 6.65 8.78 31.70
C LYS A 99 7.04 7.64 30.75
N VAL A 100 6.51 7.64 29.53
CA VAL A 100 6.83 6.64 28.50
C VAL A 100 8.19 6.97 27.90
N LYS A 101 9.14 6.04 28.02
CA LYS A 101 10.51 6.15 27.48
C LYS A 101 10.79 5.00 26.52
N GLY A 102 11.80 5.19 25.66
CA GLY A 102 12.29 4.13 24.74
C GLY A 102 11.49 3.95 23.46
N MET A 103 10.31 4.56 23.34
CA MET A 103 9.52 4.48 22.11
C MET A 103 10.19 5.30 20.98
N HIS A 104 10.47 4.65 19.85
CA HIS A 104 11.01 5.25 18.64
C HIS A 104 10.05 4.93 17.49
N THR A 105 9.60 5.94 16.76
CA THR A 105 8.70 5.73 15.61
C THR A 105 9.24 6.52 14.44
N THR A 106 9.18 5.93 13.25
CA THR A 106 9.53 6.58 11.99
C THR A 106 8.31 6.53 11.06
N SER A 107 8.46 7.00 9.83
CA SER A 107 7.41 6.87 8.80
C SER A 107 7.04 5.42 8.47
N THR A 108 7.96 4.47 8.69
CA THR A 108 7.75 3.03 8.42
C THR A 108 7.79 2.16 9.68
N TYR A 109 8.30 2.69 10.80
CA TYR A 109 8.35 1.99 12.08
C TYR A 109 7.26 2.51 13.02
N ARG A 110 6.17 1.76 13.14
CA ARG A 110 4.92 2.19 13.79
C ARG A 110 4.97 2.05 15.31
N TRP A 111 4.03 2.71 16.00
CA TRP A 111 3.98 2.72 17.47
C TRP A 111 3.93 1.31 18.07
N PHE A 112 3.20 0.39 17.45
CA PHE A 112 3.07 -0.98 17.93
C PHE A 112 4.35 -1.79 17.71
N ASN A 113 5.12 -1.50 16.65
CA ASN A 113 6.43 -2.10 16.43
C ASN A 113 7.39 -1.70 17.54
N SER A 114 7.34 -0.44 17.98
CA SER A 114 8.20 0.10 19.03
C SER A 114 7.84 -0.33 20.46
N MET A 115 6.76 -1.09 20.66
CA MET A 115 6.33 -1.48 22.01
C MET A 115 7.35 -2.41 22.69
N ASP A 116 8.17 -3.10 21.92
CA ASP A 116 9.28 -3.94 22.37
C ASP A 116 10.37 -3.16 23.14
N THR A 117 10.54 -1.87 22.84
CA THR A 117 11.53 -1.00 23.49
C THR A 117 10.95 -0.11 24.60
N VAL A 118 9.64 -0.19 24.86
CA VAL A 118 8.95 0.71 25.79
C VAL A 118 9.28 0.40 27.26
N LYS A 119 9.49 1.47 28.02
CA LYS A 119 9.61 1.43 29.49
C LYS A 119 8.69 2.47 30.12
N ILE A 120 7.99 2.09 31.19
CA ILE A 120 7.20 3.00 32.03
C ILE A 120 8.07 3.39 33.23
N LYS A 121 8.20 4.70 33.47
CA LYS A 121 8.82 5.25 34.68
C LYS A 121 7.80 5.96 35.57
#